data_AF-A0A8C9NUM4-F1
#
_entry.id   AF-A0A8C9NUM4-F1
#
_cell.length_a   1.000
_cell.length_b   1.000
_cell.length_c   1.000
_cell.angle_alpha   90.00
_cell.angle_beta   90.00
_cell.angle_gamma   90.00
#
_symmetry.space_group_name_H-M   'P 1'
#
loop_
_entity.id
_entity.type
_entity.pdbx_description
1 polymer ?
#
loop_
_entity_poly.entity_id
_entity_poly.type
_entity_poly.pdbx_seq_one_letter_code
_entity_poly.pdbx_strand_id
1 'polypeptide(L)' 'MIATEHVSDMEQLGSFIYRLCSGKETYRLRRRGISRREAGNCHRIRHFENTFVVETVICQKS' A
#
# COMPACT_ATOMS: atom_id res chain seq x y z
N MET A 1 5.35 -3.25 -5.10
CA MET A 1 4.31 -2.46 -5.79
C MET A 1 5.00 -1.58 -6.81
N ILE A 2 4.28 -1.05 -7.79
CA ILE A 2 4.86 -0.20 -8.84
C ILE A 2 4.01 1.05 -8.95
N ALA A 3 4.67 2.21 -8.96
CA ALA A 3 4.02 3.48 -9.27
C ALA A 3 3.61 3.47 -10.75
N THR A 4 2.34 3.69 -11.03
CA THR A 4 1.80 3.63 -12.39
C THR A 4 1.41 5.00 -12.93
N GLU A 5 0.80 5.84 -12.11
CA GLU A 5 0.20 7.10 -12.55
C GLU A 5 0.42 8.16 -11.48
N HIS A 6 0.74 9.40 -11.88
CA HIS A 6 0.75 10.53 -10.96
C HIS A 6 -0.69 10.98 -10.69
N VAL A 7 -0.99 11.29 -9.43
CA VAL A 7 -2.30 11.77 -9.00
C VAL A 7 -2.28 13.30 -9.01
N SER A 8 -2.92 13.89 -10.01
CA SER A 8 -3.02 15.34 -10.18
C SER A 8 -4.14 15.98 -9.36
N ASP A 9 -5.20 15.23 -9.05
CA ASP A 9 -6.34 15.70 -8.26
C ASP A 9 -6.52 14.80 -7.03
N MET A 10 -6.17 15.36 -5.86
CA MET A 10 -6.27 14.68 -4.58
C MET A 10 -7.61 14.93 -3.89
N GLU A 11 -8.43 15.88 -4.34
CA GLU A 11 -9.74 16.17 -3.73
C GLU A 11 -10.69 14.97 -3.89
N GLN A 12 -10.56 14.24 -5.00
CA GLN A 12 -11.30 13.00 -5.25
C GLN A 12 -10.99 11.87 -4.25
N LEU A 13 -9.88 11.97 -3.50
CA LEU A 13 -9.50 10.98 -2.50
C LEU A 13 -10.13 11.25 -1.12
N GLY A 14 -10.90 12.35 -1.00
CA GLY A 14 -11.56 12.76 0.23
C GLY A 14 -10.67 13.62 1.13
N SER A 15 -11.32 14.34 2.06
CA SER A 15 -10.69 15.41 2.86
C SER A 15 -9.52 14.95 3.73
N PHE A 16 -9.60 13.73 4.29
CA PHE A 16 -8.54 13.16 5.11
C PHE A 16 -7.28 12.87 4.30
N ILE A 17 -7.43 12.18 3.16
CA ILE A 17 -6.30 11.86 2.27
C ILE A 17 -5.73 13.14 1.65
N TYR A 18 -6.59 14.07 1.24
CA TYR A 18 -6.19 15.37 0.73
C TYR A 18 -5.29 16.11 1.74
N ARG A 19 -5.67 16.21 3.01
CA ARG A 19 -4.83 16.85 4.05
C ARG A 19 -3.46 16.20 4.22
N LEU A 20 -3.36 14.89 4.05
CA LEU A 20 -2.10 14.15 4.20
C LEU A 20 -1.17 14.28 2.99
N CYS A 21 -1.76 14.35 1.79
CA CYS A 21 -1.04 14.28 0.51
C CYS A 21 -0.88 15.64 -0.18
N SER A 22 -1.66 16.66 0.19
CA SER A 22 -1.58 18.00 -0.41
C SER A 22 -0.16 18.55 -0.34
N GLY A 23 0.35 19.04 -1.47
CA GLY A 23 1.71 19.54 -1.63
C GLY A 23 2.81 18.48 -1.78
N LYS A 24 2.45 17.19 -1.86
CA LYS A 24 3.41 16.09 -2.08
C LYS A 24 3.15 15.43 -3.43
N GLU A 25 4.22 14.96 -4.08
CA GLU A 25 4.06 14.08 -5.24
C GLU A 25 3.36 12.79 -4.80
N THR A 26 2.24 12.48 -5.45
CA THR A 26 1.38 11.35 -5.09
C THR A 26 1.21 10.47 -6.31
N TYR A 27 1.39 9.16 -6.14
CA TYR A 27 1.33 8.20 -7.24
C TYR A 27 0.41 7.02 -6.91
N ARG A 28 -0.32 6.55 -7.92
CA ARG A 28 -1.12 5.34 -7.84
C ARG A 28 -0.20 4.13 -7.83
N LEU A 29 -0.40 3.24 -6.85
CA LEU A 29 0.37 2.01 -6.72
C LEU A 29 -0.43 0.83 -7.26
N ARG A 30 0.18 0.08 -8.19
CA ARG A 30 -0.35 -1.20 -8.67
C ARG A 30 0.48 -2.36 -8.12
N ARG A 31 -0.19 -3.43 -7.71
CA ARG A 31 0.47 -4.67 -7.28
C ARG A 31 0.77 -5.52 -8.53
N ARG A 32 2.04 -5.90 -8.75
CA ARG A 32 2.37 -7.05 -9.62
C ARG A 32 1.98 -8.33 -8.87
N GLY A 33 1.37 -9.28 -9.56
CA GLY A 33 0.76 -10.48 -8.98
C GLY A 33 1.65 -11.17 -7.94
N ILE A 34 1.02 -11.64 -6.86
CA ILE A 34 1.71 -12.36 -5.79
C ILE A 34 2.09 -13.73 -6.36
N SER A 35 3.39 -14.00 -6.56
CA SER A 35 3.86 -15.38 -6.60
C SER A 35 3.64 -15.96 -5.20
N ARG A 36 2.64 -16.83 -5.08
CA ARG A 36 2.28 -17.54 -3.85
C ARG A 36 3.40 -18.55 -3.57
N ARG A 37 4.45 -18.13 -2.87
CA ARG A 37 5.39 -19.09 -2.26
C ARG A 37 4.66 -19.74 -1.09
N GLU A 38 4.55 -21.06 -1.13
CA GLU A 38 3.95 -21.90 -0.10
C GLU A 38 4.71 -21.68 1.23
N ALA A 39 4.11 -20.93 2.13
CA ALA A 39 4.52 -20.86 3.54
C ALA A 39 3.22 -21.00 4.34
N GLY A 40 3.11 -22.06 5.14
CA GLY A 40 1.87 -22.49 5.80
C GLY A 40 1.18 -21.37 6.57
N ASN A 41 -0.16 -21.35 6.58
CA ASN A 41 -1.06 -20.36 7.23
C ASN A 41 -0.39 -19.04 7.70
N CYS A 42 0.20 -18.32 6.75
CA CYS A 42 0.76 -17.00 6.99
C CYS A 42 -0.21 -15.94 6.45
N HIS A 43 -0.61 -15.01 7.30
CA HIS A 43 -1.41 -13.85 6.94
C HIS A 43 -0.49 -12.68 6.64
N ARG A 44 -0.72 -12.01 5.50
CA ARG A 44 0.03 -10.82 5.10
C ARG A 44 -0.83 -9.60 5.37
N ILE A 45 -0.40 -8.75 6.28
CA ILE A 45 -1.04 -7.47 6.59
C ILE A 45 -0.23 -6.39 5.92
N ARG A 46 -0.91 -5.52 5.15
CA ARG A 46 -0.28 -4.35 4.54
C ARG A 46 -0.83 -3.12 5.21
N HIS A 47 0.06 -2.32 5.77
CA HIS A 47 -0.31 -1.13 6.49
C HIS A 47 0.65 0.02 6.16
N PHE A 48 0.24 1.24 6.50
CA PHE A 48 1.08 2.42 6.42
C PHE A 48 1.69 2.64 7.79
N GLU A 49 2.98 2.35 7.94
CA GLU A 49 3.72 2.70 9.16
C GLU A 49 4.10 4.20 9.14
N ASN A 50 4.18 4.78 7.94
CA ASN A 50 4.36 6.22 7.70
C ASN A 50 3.94 6.54 6.24
N THR A 51 4.75 7.25 5.46
CA THR A 51 4.53 7.54 4.03
C THR A 51 4.77 6.35 3.10
N PHE A 52 5.27 5.23 3.62
CA PHE A 52 5.53 4.01 2.85
C PHE A 52 4.63 2.86 3.33
N VAL A 53 4.21 2.03 2.37
CA VAL A 53 3.43 0.83 2.65
C VAL A 53 4.37 -0.29 3.05
N VAL A 54 4.17 -0.81 4.26
CA VAL A 54 4.92 -1.92 4.84
C VAL A 54 4.07 -3.20 4.74
N GLU A 55 4.72 -4.34 4.50
CA GLU A 55 4.10 -5.67 4.55
C GLU A 55 4.62 -6.41 5.78
N THR A 56 3.71 -6.74 6.70
CA THR A 56 3.99 -7.63 7.82
C THR A 56 3.46 -9.01 7.50
N VAL A 57 4.28 -10.03 7.74
CA VAL A 57 3.91 -11.44 7.56
C VAL A 57 3.78 -12.07 8.94
N ILE A 58 2.58 -12.50 9.29
CA ILE A 58 2.29 -13.21 10.54
C ILE A 58 2.06 -14.67 10.18
N CYS A 59 2.90 -15.58 10.67
CA CYS A 59 2.78 -17.00 10.44
C CYS A 59 2.33 -17.72 11.71
N GLN A 60 1.30 -18.56 11.60
CA GLN A 60 0.95 -19.47 12.68
C GLN A 60 1.98 -20.60 12.75
N LYS A 61 2.51 -20.86 13.94
CA LYS A 61 3.35 -22.02 14.20
C LYS A 61 2.42 -23.19 14.54
N SER A 62 2.49 -24.27 13.77
CA SER A 62 1.80 -25.54 14.05
C SER A 62 2.40 -26.23 15.27
#